data_AF-A0A1F8TVX2-F1
#
_entry.id   AF-A0A1F8TVX2-F1
#
_cell.length_a   1.000
_cell.length_b   1.000
_cell.length_c   1.000
_cell.angle_alpha   90.00
_cell.angle_beta   90.00
_cell.angle_gamma   90.00
#
_symmetry.space_group_name_H-M   'P 1'
#
loop_
_entity.id
_entity.type
_entity.pdbx_description
1 polymer ?
#
loop_
_entity_poly.entity_id
_entity_poly.type
_entity_poly.pdbx_seq_one_letter_code
_entity_poly.pdbx_strand_id
1 'polypeptide(L)'
;MNAVDNLFGKKHATLWRISMWTNGLAPILLLIFVLAGFGQIFQYNTIANTQYQTDLMGLFSQHPIYILDLILQIARVSLQGCVYYLALKGIALGLDMIVETDINYRENKTEEGAE
;
A
#
# COMPACT_ATOMS: atom_id res chain seq x y z
N MET A 1 -21.91 6.08 34.13
CA MET A 1 -21.21 5.90 32.85
C MET A 1 -21.11 7.24 32.17
N ASN A 2 -19.90 7.82 32.12
CA ASN A 2 -19.70 9.19 31.66
C ASN A 2 -19.78 9.28 30.12
N ALA A 3 -20.36 10.36 29.60
CA ALA A 3 -20.44 10.64 28.16
C ALA A 3 -19.04 10.67 27.50
N VAL A 4 -18.03 11.05 28.30
CA VAL A 4 -16.60 11.00 27.99
C VAL A 4 -16.19 9.58 27.59
N ASP A 5 -16.40 8.57 28.44
CA ASP A 5 -16.02 7.16 28.15
C ASP A 5 -16.69 6.62 26.88
N ASN A 6 -17.92 7.02 26.63
CA ASN A 6 -18.68 6.60 25.45
C ASN A 6 -18.21 7.29 24.15
N LEU A 7 -17.70 8.52 24.23
CA LEU A 7 -17.11 9.24 23.10
C LEU A 7 -15.72 8.68 22.74
N PHE A 8 -14.94 8.29 23.76
CA PHE A 8 -13.58 7.76 23.60
C PHE A 8 -13.56 6.29 23.14
N GLY A 9 -14.44 5.43 23.64
CA GLY A 9 -14.58 4.05 23.14
C GLY A 9 -14.95 4.00 21.65
N LYS A 10 -15.80 4.92 21.19
CA LYS A 10 -16.16 5.06 19.77
C LYS A 10 -14.97 5.51 18.91
N LYS A 11 -14.14 6.44 19.40
CA LYS A 11 -12.93 6.88 18.69
C LYS A 11 -11.90 5.76 18.56
N HIS A 12 -11.67 4.99 19.64
CA HIS A 12 -10.78 3.81 19.61
C HIS A 12 -11.23 2.74 18.62
N ALA A 13 -12.50 2.37 18.68
CA ALA A 13 -13.08 1.43 17.71
C ALA A 13 -12.96 1.93 16.27
N THR A 14 -12.98 3.25 16.06
CA THR A 14 -12.80 3.85 14.73
C THR A 14 -11.34 3.78 14.26
N LEU A 15 -10.38 4.12 15.11
CA LEU A 15 -8.94 4.06 14.80
C LEU A 15 -8.50 2.62 14.52
N TRP A 16 -8.94 1.66 15.33
CA TRP A 16 -8.67 0.24 15.13
C TRP A 16 -9.27 -0.28 13.82
N ARG A 17 -10.51 0.12 13.50
CA ARG A 17 -11.12 -0.22 12.19
C ARG A 17 -10.31 0.37 11.04
N ILE A 18 -9.89 1.63 11.12
CA ILE A 18 -9.06 2.25 10.08
C ILE A 18 -7.76 1.48 9.91
N SER A 19 -7.04 1.16 10.99
CA SER A 19 -5.83 0.35 10.95
C SER A 19 -6.05 -1.00 10.26
N MET A 20 -7.11 -1.72 10.64
CA MET A 20 -7.48 -3.00 10.03
C MET A 20 -7.76 -2.88 8.52
N TRP A 21 -8.50 -1.84 8.11
CA TRP A 21 -8.76 -1.55 6.69
C TRP A 21 -7.48 -1.19 5.94
N THR A 22 -6.62 -0.35 6.51
CA THR A 22 -5.36 0.07 5.90
C THR A 22 -4.42 -1.12 5.71
N ASN A 23 -4.33 -2.02 6.70
CA ASN A 23 -3.52 -3.23 6.61
C ASN A 23 -4.06 -4.21 5.56
N GLY A 24 -5.40 -4.34 5.46
CA GLY A 24 -6.04 -5.15 4.41
C GLY A 24 -5.90 -4.55 3.00
N LEU A 25 -5.91 -3.22 2.88
CA LEU A 25 -5.78 -2.52 1.59
C LEU A 25 -4.34 -2.53 1.06
N ALA A 26 -3.33 -2.56 1.93
CA ALA A 26 -1.93 -2.55 1.52
C ALA A 26 -1.55 -3.65 0.49
N PRO A 27 -1.83 -4.96 0.73
CA PRO A 27 -1.54 -6.00 -0.26
C PRO A 27 -2.41 -5.90 -1.52
N ILE A 28 -3.65 -5.42 -1.41
CA ILE A 28 -4.52 -5.17 -2.58
C ILE A 28 -3.90 -4.10 -3.47
N LEU A 29 -3.39 -3.02 -2.86
CA LEU A 29 -2.73 -1.95 -3.58
C LEU A 29 -1.47 -2.46 -4.28
N LEU A 30 -0.68 -3.28 -3.59
CA LEU A 30 0.50 -3.92 -4.18
C LEU A 30 0.13 -4.81 -5.38
N LEU A 31 -0.96 -5.58 -5.28
CA LEU A 31 -1.48 -6.38 -6.39
C LEU A 31 -1.87 -5.50 -7.59
N ILE A 32 -2.52 -4.36 -7.37
CA ILE A 32 -2.88 -3.41 -8.43
C ILE A 32 -1.61 -2.90 -9.15
N PHE A 33 -0.56 -2.55 -8.42
CA PHE A 33 0.70 -2.11 -9.03
C PHE A 33 1.43 -3.22 -9.78
N VAL A 34 1.37 -4.47 -9.31
CA VAL A 34 1.88 -5.63 -10.06
C VAL A 34 1.12 -5.80 -11.38
N LEU A 35 -0.22 -5.75 -11.34
CA LEU A 35 -1.05 -5.82 -12.54
C LEU A 35 -0.78 -4.66 -13.50
N ALA A 36 -0.56 -3.45 -12.99
CA ALA A 36 -0.17 -2.29 -13.79
C ALA A 36 1.18 -2.52 -14.50
N GLY A 37 2.16 -3.14 -13.82
CA GLY A 37 3.42 -3.54 -14.42
C GLY A 37 3.24 -4.52 -15.58
N PHE A 38 2.40 -5.55 -15.40
CA PHE A 38 2.03 -6.46 -16.49
C PHE A 38 1.32 -5.75 -17.64
N GLY A 39 0.48 -4.77 -17.34
CA GLY A 39 -0.17 -3.92 -18.34
C GLY A 39 0.84 -3.21 -19.25
N GLN A 40 1.96 -2.74 -18.71
CA GLN A 40 3.02 -2.11 -19.51
C GLN A 40 3.67 -3.09 -20.49
N ILE A 41 3.95 -4.31 -20.05
CA ILE A 41 4.49 -5.38 -20.92
C ILE A 41 3.51 -5.65 -22.08
N PHE A 42 2.21 -5.73 -21.78
CA PHE A 42 1.19 -6.00 -22.79
C PHE A 42 1.05 -4.86 -23.81
N GLN A 43 1.12 -3.61 -23.37
CA GLN A 43 1.13 -2.44 -24.25
C GLN A 43 2.34 -2.47 -25.18
N TYR A 44 3.52 -2.74 -24.64
CA TYR A 44 4.76 -2.86 -25.44
C TYR A 44 4.70 -4.00 -26.45
N ASN A 45 4.11 -5.14 -26.09
CA ASN A 45 3.88 -6.24 -27.02
C ASN A 45 2.91 -5.85 -28.15
N THR A 46 1.90 -5.05 -27.83
CA THR A 46 0.93 -4.55 -28.81
C THR A 46 1.59 -3.55 -29.76
N ILE A 47 2.44 -2.65 -29.25
CA ILE A 47 3.24 -1.72 -30.07
C ILE A 47 4.17 -2.51 -31.01
N ALA A 48 4.87 -3.51 -30.50
CA ALA A 48 5.72 -4.38 -31.31
C ALA A 48 4.95 -5.04 -32.46
N ASN A 49 3.78 -5.62 -32.17
CA ASN A 49 2.98 -6.29 -33.17
C ASN A 49 2.34 -5.33 -34.17
N THR A 50 1.83 -4.18 -33.72
CA THR A 50 1.06 -3.26 -34.58
C THR A 50 1.94 -2.35 -35.42
N GLN A 51 3.06 -1.85 -34.89
CA GLN A 51 3.93 -0.91 -35.59
C GLN A 51 5.08 -1.60 -36.32
N TYR A 52 5.64 -2.65 -35.75
CA TYR A 52 6.87 -3.28 -36.23
C TYR A 52 6.65 -4.70 -36.75
N GLN A 53 5.40 -5.20 -36.73
CA GLN A 53 5.03 -6.55 -37.16
C GLN A 53 5.93 -7.64 -36.56
N THR A 54 6.31 -7.44 -35.30
CA THR A 54 7.26 -8.28 -34.59
C THR A 54 6.82 -8.52 -33.16
N ASP A 55 7.41 -9.52 -32.51
CA ASP A 55 7.17 -9.78 -31.10
C ASP A 55 8.03 -8.88 -30.22
N LEU A 56 7.71 -8.84 -28.93
CA LEU A 56 8.48 -8.13 -27.90
C LEU A 56 10.00 -8.35 -28.03
N MET A 57 10.44 -9.60 -28.25
CA MET A 57 11.86 -9.94 -28.43
C MET A 57 12.45 -9.40 -29.74
N GLY A 58 11.64 -9.32 -30.80
CA GLY A 58 12.05 -8.72 -32.06
C GLY A 58 12.19 -7.21 -31.95
N LEU A 59 11.26 -6.55 -31.26
CA LEU A 59 11.35 -5.12 -30.93
C LEU A 59 12.60 -4.82 -30.12
N PHE A 60 12.94 -5.69 -29.16
CA PHE A 60 14.14 -5.57 -28.35
C PHE A 60 15.43 -5.68 -29.17
N SER A 61 15.45 -6.60 -30.13
CA SER A 61 16.61 -6.81 -30.99
C SER A 61 16.82 -5.67 -31.98
N GLN A 62 15.74 -5.08 -32.50
CA GLN A 62 15.78 -4.03 -33.51
C GLN A 62 15.91 -2.62 -32.91
N HIS A 63 15.27 -2.39 -31.76
CA HIS A 63 15.18 -1.08 -31.11
C HIS A 63 15.39 -1.19 -29.60
N PRO A 64 16.66 -1.32 -29.15
CA PRO A 64 16.98 -1.54 -27.74
C PRO A 64 16.58 -0.38 -26.82
N ILE A 65 16.34 0.82 -27.35
CA ILE A 65 15.88 1.97 -26.57
C ILE A 65 14.52 1.72 -25.90
N TYR A 66 13.65 0.91 -26.54
CA TYR A 66 12.35 0.53 -25.98
C TYR A 66 12.48 -0.43 -24.81
N ILE A 67 13.57 -1.20 -24.71
CA ILE A 67 13.87 -2.04 -23.53
C ILE A 67 14.10 -1.13 -22.32
N LEU A 68 14.95 -0.11 -22.49
CA LEU A 68 15.26 0.82 -21.41
C LEU A 68 14.02 1.55 -20.94
N ASP A 69 13.17 2.00 -21.86
CA ASP A 69 11.92 2.66 -21.48
C ASP A 69 10.96 1.68 -20.76
N LEU A 70 10.77 0.45 -21.25
CA LEU A 70 9.95 -0.55 -20.56
C LEU A 70 10.48 -0.85 -19.15
N ILE A 71 11.78 -1.03 -18.98
CA ILE A 71 12.40 -1.28 -17.67
C ILE A 71 12.17 -0.08 -16.74
N LEU A 72 12.36 1.15 -17.23
CA LEU A 72 12.13 2.36 -16.45
C LEU A 72 10.66 2.52 -16.06
N GLN A 73 9.73 2.18 -16.95
CA GLN A 73 8.30 2.21 -16.65
C GLN A 73 7.92 1.17 -15.59
N ILE A 74 8.39 -0.07 -15.71
CA ILE A 74 8.18 -1.11 -14.71
C ILE A 74 8.78 -0.67 -13.37
N ALA A 75 10.03 -0.22 -13.36
CA ALA A 75 10.70 0.26 -12.16
C ALA A 75 9.95 1.41 -11.49
N ARG A 76 9.43 2.37 -12.27
CA ARG A 76 8.62 3.48 -11.77
C ARG A 76 7.33 3.00 -11.11
N VAL A 77 6.59 2.10 -11.78
CA VAL A 77 5.33 1.54 -11.26
C VAL A 77 5.60 0.72 -10.00
N SER A 78 6.64 -0.11 -9.99
CA SER A 78 7.04 -0.90 -8.82
C SER A 78 7.45 0.00 -7.64
N LEU A 79 8.23 1.05 -7.89
CA LEU A 79 8.67 1.98 -6.84
C LEU A 79 7.48 2.74 -6.26
N GLN A 80 6.53 3.20 -7.09
CA GLN A 80 5.28 3.80 -6.61
C GLN A 80 4.50 2.81 -5.73
N GLY A 81 4.33 1.57 -6.19
CA GLY A 81 3.63 0.54 -5.42
C GLY A 81 4.30 0.26 -4.07
N CYS A 82 5.64 0.17 -4.04
CA CYS A 82 6.39 0.03 -2.80
C CYS A 82 6.20 1.22 -1.86
N VAL A 83 6.29 2.45 -2.35
CA VAL A 83 6.10 3.65 -1.54
C VAL A 83 4.71 3.69 -0.93
N TYR A 84 3.66 3.45 -1.71
CA TYR A 84 2.29 3.43 -1.19
C TYR A 84 2.05 2.27 -0.21
N TYR A 85 2.59 1.09 -0.50
CA TYR A 85 2.51 -0.04 0.41
C TYR A 85 3.15 0.27 1.77
N LEU A 86 4.37 0.83 1.76
CA LEU A 86 5.08 1.22 2.97
C LEU A 86 4.36 2.34 3.72
N ALA A 87 3.80 3.33 3.02
CA ALA A 87 3.03 4.40 3.64
C ALA A 87 1.78 3.86 4.35
N LEU A 88 1.00 3.00 3.69
CA LEU A 88 -0.18 2.38 4.30
C LEU A 88 0.19 1.51 5.49
N LYS A 89 1.21 0.66 5.35
CA LYS A 89 1.67 -0.20 6.44
C LYS A 89 2.20 0.61 7.63
N GLY A 90 2.91 1.71 7.36
CA GLY A 90 3.40 2.63 8.37
C GLY A 90 2.25 3.35 9.11
N ILE A 91 1.22 3.78 8.38
CA ILE A 91 0.01 4.38 8.99
C ILE A 91 -0.71 3.36 9.88
N ALA A 92 -0.92 2.13 9.41
CA ALA A 92 -1.55 1.07 10.20
C ALA A 92 -0.78 0.81 11.50
N LEU A 93 0.53 0.62 11.40
CA LEU A 93 1.39 0.35 12.56
C LEU A 93 1.45 1.55 13.53
N GLY A 94 1.48 2.78 13.00
CA GLY A 94 1.43 3.98 13.83
C GLY A 94 0.10 4.16 14.55
N LEU A 95 -1.02 3.83 13.89
CA LEU A 95 -2.35 3.85 14.51
C LEU A 95 -2.46 2.80 15.63
N ASP A 96 -1.98 1.58 15.39
CA ASP A 96 -1.99 0.52 16.40
C ASP A 96 -1.18 0.91 17.64
N MET A 97 0.01 1.50 17.45
CA MET A 97 0.84 1.96 18.55
C MET A 97 0.18 3.08 19.38
N ILE A 98 -0.52 4.01 18.73
CA ILE A 98 -1.27 5.07 19.43
C ILE A 98 -2.40 4.46 20.27
N VAL A 99 -3.12 3.49 19.70
CA VAL A 99 -4.22 2.80 20.39
C VAL A 99 -3.70 2.04 21.62
N GLU A 100 -2.61 1.28 21.45
CA GLU A 100 -2.00 0.50 22.53
C GLU A 100 -1.44 1.40 23.65
N THR A 101 -0.80 2.52 23.29
CA THR A 101 -0.27 3.47 24.28
C THR A 101 -1.40 4.12 25.10
N ASP A 102 -2.53 4.47 24.47
CA ASP A 102 -3.67 5.07 25.19
C ASP A 102 -4.39 4.05 26.09
N ILE A 103 -4.45 2.78 25.70
CA ILE A 103 -4.99 1.70 26.54
C ILE A 103 -4.09 1.49 27.77
N ASN A 104 -2.80 1.32 27.57
CA ASN A 104 -1.84 1.08 28.66
C ASN A 104 -1.80 2.24 29.67
N TYR A 105 -1.95 3.49 29.21
CA TYR A 105 -2.01 4.64 30.10
C TYR A 105 -3.28 4.67 30.98
N ARG A 106 -4.38 4.05 30.53
CA ARG A 106 -5.63 3.96 31.30
C ARG A 106 -5.61 2.82 32.31
N GLU A 107 -5.02 1.67 31.94
CA GLU A 107 -4.89 0.54 32.86
C GLU A 107 -4.07 0.94 34.09
N ASN A 108 -2.89 1.55 33.88
CA ASN A 108 -2.05 2.03 34.99
C ASN A 108 -2.74 3.08 35.87
N LYS A 109 -3.52 4.01 35.30
CA LYS A 109 -4.29 4.98 36.10
C LYS A 109 -5.42 4.37 36.91
N THR A 110 -5.97 3.25 36.44
CA THR A 110 -7.03 2.53 37.15
C THR A 110 -6.45 1.72 38.31
N GLU A 111 -5.25 1.18 38.13
CA GLU A 111 -4.51 0.48 39.19
C GLU A 111 -3.99 1.43 40.27
N GLU A 112 -3.43 2.60 39.91
CA GLU A 112 -2.96 3.61 40.89
C GLU A 112 -4.10 4.27 41.69
N GLY A 113 -5.33 4.25 41.20
CA GLY A 113 -6.51 4.80 41.89
C GLY A 113 -7.28 3.79 42.76
N ALA A 114 -6.84 2.53 42.77
CA ALA A 114 -7.48 1.44 43.51
C ALA A 114 -6.73 1.05 44.80
N GLU A 115 -5.59 1.69 45.09
CA GLU A 115 -4.89 1.67 46.40
C GLU A 115 -5.37 2.79 47.33
#